data_AF-A0A7S2FQA4-F1
#
_entry.id   AF-A0A7S2FQA4-F1
#
_cell.length_a   1.000
_cell.length_b   1.000
_cell.length_c   1.000
_cell.angle_alpha   90.00
_cell.angle_beta   90.00
_cell.angle_gamma   90.00
#
_symmetry.space_group_name_H-M   'P 1'
#
loop_
_entity.id
_entity.type
_entity.pdbx_description
1 polymer ?
#
loop_
_entity_poly.entity_id
_entity_poly.type
_entity_poly.pdbx_seq_one_letter_code
_entity_poly.pdbx_strand_id
1 'polypeptide(L)'
;PAEMSTPLVADNITDCGLSKWDINFIKGDRDTLFEMMYAAGTFGIQSLTFLCCVQAAYFTKGKSADKLRKEYNLTNDLPGDEEERLTGTYNDIASRKRYPPEEGALDSFAAVLHGIQAAAEKNGGLVHGATEDPQKASIDLKSWRSNSWRAMIMEDWQQLFNVPDEVRSDRELMFVAVEQSKGYALHLASDELKADKALVLRAVHHSGDVFEAAAESLKNDRDFVLEAMLVGDGSVLKGASDALRSDRKLILAAASKGKGSAMKGASDDLQSDQKFLLDAIAR
;
A
#
# COMPACT_ATOMS: atom_id res chain seq x y z
N PRO A 1 -5.60 11.52 20.30
CA PRO A 1 -5.34 12.71 21.15
C PRO A 1 -5.89 13.95 20.46
N ALA A 2 -6.92 14.59 21.02
CA ALA A 2 -7.76 15.57 20.32
C ALA A 2 -7.14 16.98 20.20
N GLU A 3 -5.93 17.23 20.72
CA GLU A 3 -5.38 18.57 20.84
C GLU A 3 -3.87 18.61 20.51
N MET A 4 -3.47 18.00 19.41
CA MET A 4 -2.08 18.10 18.95
C MET A 4 -2.01 18.92 17.67
N SER A 5 -1.27 20.03 17.69
CA SER A 5 -0.97 20.81 16.49
C SER A 5 0.05 20.03 15.65
N THR A 6 -0.37 19.55 14.49
CA THR A 6 0.53 19.13 13.41
C THR A 6 0.66 20.29 12.42
N PRO A 7 1.86 20.66 11.96
CA PRO A 7 3.20 20.08 12.20
C PRO A 7 3.70 20.27 13.64
N LEU A 8 4.71 19.50 14.08
CA LEU A 8 5.33 19.66 15.40
C LEU A 8 6.04 21.02 15.48
N VAL A 9 5.35 22.03 16.03
CA VAL A 9 5.85 23.42 16.05
C VAL A 9 6.99 23.62 17.07
N ALA A 10 7.17 22.68 18.01
CA ALA A 10 8.09 22.83 19.12
C ALA A 10 9.39 22.02 18.97
N ASP A 11 10.44 22.50 19.63
CA ASP A 11 11.74 21.82 19.75
C ASP A 11 11.76 20.77 20.86
N ASN A 12 10.73 20.74 21.70
CA ASN A 12 10.56 19.74 22.73
C ASN A 12 9.19 19.06 22.59
N ILE A 13 9.19 17.73 22.69
CA ILE A 13 7.98 16.91 22.64
C ILE A 13 6.96 17.28 23.74
N THR A 14 7.42 17.89 24.83
CA THR A 14 6.58 18.44 25.91
C THR A 14 5.67 19.56 25.47
N ASP A 15 6.09 20.31 24.46
CA ASP A 15 5.37 21.50 24.01
C ASP A 15 4.47 21.17 22.80
N CYS A 16 4.44 19.90 22.40
CA CYS A 16 3.54 19.38 21.37
C CYS A 16 2.14 19.05 21.90
N GLY A 17 1.83 19.32 23.17
CA GLY A 17 0.50 19.05 23.75
C GLY A 17 0.28 17.60 24.20
N LEU A 18 1.35 16.81 24.34
CA LEU A 18 1.29 15.46 24.88
C LEU A 18 1.28 15.44 26.42
N SER A 19 0.61 14.45 27.00
CA SER A 19 0.61 14.31 28.46
C SER A 19 1.99 13.90 28.97
N LYS A 20 2.30 14.27 30.23
CA LYS A 20 3.55 13.82 30.87
C LYS A 20 3.68 12.30 30.91
N TRP A 21 2.55 11.59 31.02
CA TRP A 21 2.53 10.14 30.99
C TRP A 21 2.92 9.61 29.61
N ASP A 22 2.30 10.14 28.54
CA ASP A 22 2.57 9.71 27.16
C ASP A 22 4.04 9.91 26.79
N ILE A 23 4.59 11.07 27.15
CA ILE A 23 6.01 11.40 26.93
C ILE A 23 6.90 10.43 27.69
N ASN A 24 6.56 10.07 28.93
CA ASN A 24 7.33 9.10 29.69
C ASN A 24 7.17 7.67 29.19
N PHE A 25 6.03 7.34 28.59
CA PHE A 25 5.74 6.01 28.06
C PHE A 25 6.53 5.72 26.78
N ILE A 26 6.63 6.69 25.86
CA ILE A 26 7.40 6.55 24.61
C ILE A 26 8.87 6.90 24.73
N LYS A 27 9.30 7.39 25.90
CA LYS A 27 10.72 7.54 26.21
C LYS A 27 11.35 6.15 26.24
N GLY A 28 12.32 5.94 25.38
CA GLY A 28 13.04 4.67 25.31
C GLY A 28 14.12 4.72 24.25
N ASP A 29 14.77 3.59 24.06
CA ASP A 29 15.64 3.38 22.92
C ASP A 29 14.81 3.22 21.63
N ARG A 30 15.50 3.34 20.52
CA ARG A 30 14.91 3.35 19.18
C ARG A 30 14.37 1.98 18.76
N ASP A 31 14.97 0.88 19.20
CA ASP A 31 14.54 -0.46 18.81
C ASP A 31 13.19 -0.76 19.46
N THR A 32 13.06 -0.47 20.76
CA THR A 32 11.78 -0.56 21.49
C THR A 32 10.70 0.32 20.85
N LEU A 33 11.06 1.54 20.42
CA LEU A 33 10.11 2.42 19.72
C LEU A 33 9.60 1.78 18.42
N PHE A 34 10.47 1.23 17.58
CA PHE A 34 10.05 0.64 16.31
C PHE A 34 9.28 -0.67 16.46
N GLU A 35 9.62 -1.50 17.46
CA GLU A 35 8.80 -2.66 17.83
C GLU A 35 7.39 -2.23 18.27
N MET A 36 7.30 -1.16 19.06
CA MET A 36 6.03 -0.59 19.49
C MET A 36 5.25 0.02 18.31
N MET A 37 5.91 0.71 17.39
CA MET A 37 5.29 1.22 16.15
C MET A 37 4.72 0.09 15.32
N TYR A 38 5.50 -0.97 15.09
CA TYR A 38 5.10 -2.14 14.34
C TYR A 38 3.89 -2.83 14.99
N ALA A 39 3.96 -3.09 16.30
CA ALA A 39 2.86 -3.71 17.05
C ALA A 39 1.60 -2.84 17.02
N ALA A 40 1.71 -1.54 17.29
CA ALA A 40 0.58 -0.62 17.29
C ALA A 40 -0.10 -0.56 15.91
N GLY A 41 0.68 -0.51 14.83
CA GLY A 41 0.17 -0.60 13.46
C GLY A 41 -0.55 -1.93 13.21
N THR A 42 0.05 -3.04 13.59
CA THR A 42 -0.48 -4.41 13.38
C THR A 42 -1.80 -4.62 14.13
N PHE A 43 -1.91 -4.14 15.37
CA PHE A 43 -3.11 -4.27 16.20
C PHE A 43 -4.14 -3.14 15.99
N GLY A 44 -3.88 -2.19 15.08
CA GLY A 44 -4.80 -1.09 14.78
C GLY A 44 -4.97 -0.07 15.92
N ILE A 45 -3.96 0.09 16.78
CA ILE A 45 -4.00 0.99 17.93
C ILE A 45 -3.59 2.40 17.50
N GLN A 46 -4.48 3.10 16.80
CA GLN A 46 -4.20 4.41 16.16
C GLN A 46 -3.61 5.46 17.10
N SER A 47 -4.06 5.53 18.34
CA SER A 47 -3.54 6.47 19.34
C SER A 47 -2.06 6.21 19.67
N LEU A 48 -1.68 4.94 19.78
CA LEU A 48 -0.30 4.54 20.03
C LEU A 48 0.56 4.70 18.78
N THR A 49 0.05 4.32 17.60
CA THR A 49 0.73 4.56 16.32
C THR A 49 1.11 6.04 16.18
N PHE A 50 0.14 6.93 16.41
CA PHE A 50 0.36 8.37 16.36
C PHE A 50 1.42 8.83 17.35
N LEU A 51 1.34 8.39 18.60
CA LEU A 51 2.29 8.78 19.64
C LEU A 51 3.73 8.35 19.31
N CYS A 52 3.88 7.13 18.78
CA CYS A 52 5.19 6.65 18.35
C CYS A 52 5.71 7.40 17.12
N CYS A 53 4.84 7.78 16.16
CA CYS A 53 5.23 8.62 15.03
C CYS A 53 5.79 9.98 15.48
N VAL A 54 5.22 10.58 16.54
CA VAL A 54 5.74 11.84 17.10
C VAL A 54 7.15 11.65 17.65
N GLN A 55 7.37 10.59 18.42
CA GLN A 55 8.70 10.29 18.96
C GLN A 55 9.71 9.97 17.85
N ALA A 56 9.29 9.24 16.82
CA ALA A 56 10.13 8.92 15.67
C ALA A 56 10.53 10.18 14.88
N ALA A 57 9.58 11.08 14.63
CA ALA A 57 9.84 12.37 13.99
C ALA A 57 10.82 13.21 14.84
N TYR A 58 10.69 13.19 16.17
CA TYR A 58 11.64 13.85 17.06
C TYR A 58 13.06 13.26 16.94
N PHE A 59 13.18 11.94 16.80
CA PHE A 59 14.47 11.30 16.61
C PHE A 59 15.15 11.65 15.28
N THR A 60 14.40 12.00 14.24
CA THR A 60 14.98 12.33 12.92
C THR A 60 15.09 13.83 12.67
N LYS A 61 14.37 14.66 13.44
CA LYS A 61 14.31 16.12 13.29
C LYS A 61 15.70 16.74 13.14
N GLY A 62 15.90 17.49 12.06
CA GLY A 62 17.12 18.25 11.78
C GLY A 62 18.38 17.41 11.52
N LYS A 63 18.25 16.10 11.29
CA LYS A 63 19.39 15.25 10.89
C LYS A 63 19.53 15.24 9.37
N SER A 64 20.76 15.34 8.88
CA SER A 64 21.05 15.16 7.46
C SER A 64 20.87 13.71 7.03
N ALA A 65 20.63 13.49 5.73
CA ALA A 65 20.55 12.15 5.14
C ALA A 65 21.78 11.29 5.50
N ASP A 66 22.99 11.84 5.44
CA ASP A 66 24.23 11.13 5.82
C ASP A 66 24.27 10.68 7.27
N LYS A 67 23.74 11.50 8.18
CA LYS A 67 23.66 11.15 9.60
C LYS A 67 22.62 10.06 9.81
N LEU A 68 21.46 10.17 9.18
CA LEU A 68 20.40 9.15 9.24
C LEU A 68 20.88 7.81 8.69
N ARG A 69 21.53 7.79 7.52
CA ARG A 69 22.09 6.57 6.91
C ARG A 69 23.04 5.85 7.86
N LYS A 70 23.97 6.59 8.49
CA LYS A 70 24.91 6.03 9.47
C LYS A 70 24.22 5.51 10.72
N GLU A 71 23.32 6.29 11.29
CA GLU A 71 22.64 5.93 12.54
C GLU A 71 21.71 4.72 12.37
N TYR A 72 21.10 4.56 11.19
CA TYR A 72 20.16 3.48 10.86
C TYR A 72 20.81 2.33 10.10
N ASN A 73 22.12 2.37 9.87
CA ASN A 73 22.87 1.33 9.14
C ASN A 73 22.32 1.05 7.74
N LEU A 74 22.03 2.13 7.00
CA LEU A 74 21.50 2.11 5.63
C LEU A 74 22.63 2.31 4.61
N THR A 75 22.54 1.58 3.50
CA THR A 75 23.44 1.67 2.36
C THR A 75 23.05 2.86 1.49
N ASN A 76 23.98 3.79 1.23
CA ASN A 76 23.72 4.88 0.29
C ASN A 76 23.91 4.41 -1.15
N ASP A 77 22.84 3.94 -1.77
CA ASP A 77 22.77 3.46 -3.16
C ASP A 77 21.89 4.35 -4.06
N LEU A 78 21.49 5.53 -3.56
CA LEU A 78 20.70 6.51 -4.29
C LEU A 78 21.62 7.47 -5.06
N PRO A 79 21.52 7.56 -6.40
CA PRO A 79 22.24 8.56 -7.18
C PRO A 79 21.86 9.98 -6.75
N GLY A 80 22.83 10.90 -6.70
CA GLY A 80 22.60 12.26 -6.19
C GLY A 80 21.60 13.08 -7.03
N ASP A 81 21.57 12.88 -8.34
CA ASP A 81 20.58 13.50 -9.24
C ASP A 81 19.16 12.96 -8.98
N GLU A 82 19.04 11.67 -8.69
CA GLU A 82 17.78 11.04 -8.31
C GLU A 82 17.32 11.52 -6.92
N GLU A 83 18.24 11.66 -5.96
CA GLU A 83 17.99 12.20 -4.62
C GLU A 83 17.47 13.64 -4.65
N GLU A 84 18.11 14.50 -5.43
CA GLU A 84 17.70 15.89 -5.61
C GLU A 84 16.29 15.97 -6.22
N ARG A 85 16.03 15.16 -7.26
CA ARG A 85 14.71 15.07 -7.89
C ARG A 85 13.64 14.60 -6.90
N LEU A 86 13.89 13.52 -6.16
CA LEU A 86 12.97 12.99 -5.16
C LEU A 86 12.66 14.03 -4.08
N THR A 87 13.69 14.69 -3.54
CA THR A 87 13.53 15.73 -2.53
C THR A 87 12.69 16.90 -3.08
N GLY A 88 12.97 17.34 -4.31
CA GLY A 88 12.20 18.39 -4.97
C GLY A 88 10.72 18.02 -5.16
N THR A 89 10.43 16.82 -5.67
CA THR A 89 9.06 16.32 -5.84
C THR A 89 8.33 16.19 -4.50
N TYR A 90 9.01 15.69 -3.48
CA TYR A 90 8.45 15.55 -2.13
C TYR A 90 8.03 16.90 -1.56
N ASN A 91 8.90 17.90 -1.68
CA ASN A 91 8.64 19.25 -1.19
C ASN A 91 7.46 19.91 -1.93
N ASP A 92 7.33 19.68 -3.24
CA ASP A 92 6.16 20.13 -4.01
C ASP A 92 4.87 19.47 -3.51
N ILE A 93 4.86 18.14 -3.30
CA ILE A 93 3.71 17.41 -2.72
C ILE A 93 3.36 17.95 -1.32
N ALA A 94 4.35 18.10 -0.45
CA ALA A 94 4.17 18.63 0.90
C ALA A 94 3.57 20.04 0.90
N SER A 95 4.02 20.90 -0.04
CA SER A 95 3.49 22.25 -0.20
C SER A 95 2.02 22.25 -0.61
N ARG A 96 1.60 21.34 -1.50
CA ARG A 96 0.19 21.18 -1.92
C ARG A 96 -0.70 20.71 -0.76
N LYS A 97 -0.15 19.88 0.14
CA LYS A 97 -0.82 19.41 1.35
C LYS A 97 -0.80 20.41 2.51
N ARG A 98 -0.24 21.63 2.33
CA ARG A 98 -0.13 22.71 3.33
C ARG A 98 0.66 22.33 4.59
N TYR A 99 1.61 21.41 4.47
CA TYR A 99 2.62 21.21 5.52
C TYR A 99 3.72 22.27 5.38
N PRO A 100 4.32 22.76 6.49
CA PRO A 100 5.50 23.60 6.35
C PRO A 100 6.62 22.75 5.72
N PRO A 101 7.47 23.36 4.89
CA PRO A 101 8.65 22.69 4.39
C PRO A 101 9.58 22.37 5.58
N GLU A 102 9.93 21.10 5.74
CA GLU A 102 10.95 20.63 6.68
C GLU A 102 12.08 20.00 5.87
N GLU A 103 13.28 20.54 6.04
CA GLU A 103 14.48 20.02 5.39
C GLU A 103 14.75 18.58 5.83
N GLY A 104 14.98 17.68 4.88
CA GLY A 104 15.21 16.26 5.16
C GLY A 104 13.97 15.49 5.64
N ALA A 105 12.76 15.99 5.38
CA ALA A 105 11.52 15.29 5.74
C ALA A 105 11.39 13.92 5.04
N LEU A 106 11.74 13.85 3.75
CA LEU A 106 11.77 12.59 3.00
C LEU A 106 12.78 11.61 3.61
N ASP A 107 13.98 12.09 3.92
CA ASP A 107 15.06 11.28 4.51
C ASP A 107 14.68 10.74 5.90
N SER A 108 14.07 11.61 6.71
CA SER A 108 13.52 11.27 8.01
C SER A 108 12.47 10.17 7.89
N PHE A 109 11.55 10.30 6.93
CA PHE A 109 10.51 9.32 6.73
C PHE A 109 11.08 7.97 6.24
N ALA A 110 12.03 8.00 5.30
CA ALA A 110 12.73 6.82 4.82
C ALA A 110 13.46 6.07 5.96
N ALA A 111 14.12 6.80 6.87
CA ALA A 111 14.80 6.21 8.02
C ALA A 111 13.83 5.58 9.03
N VAL A 112 12.70 6.24 9.31
CA VAL A 112 11.65 5.70 10.19
C VAL A 112 11.03 4.45 9.59
N LEU A 113 10.76 4.46 8.29
CA LEU A 113 10.21 3.30 7.57
C LEU A 113 11.13 2.09 7.69
N HIS A 114 12.43 2.27 7.46
CA HIS A 114 13.43 1.22 7.65
C HIS A 114 13.38 0.65 9.06
N GLY A 115 13.31 1.50 10.09
CA GLY A 115 13.21 1.08 11.48
C GLY A 115 12.00 0.16 11.75
N ILE A 116 10.83 0.53 11.23
CA ILE A 116 9.60 -0.27 11.36
C ILE A 116 9.74 -1.61 10.64
N GLN A 117 10.34 -1.64 9.45
CA GLN A 117 10.56 -2.87 8.69
C GLN A 117 11.54 -3.82 9.40
N ALA A 118 12.64 -3.28 9.94
CA ALA A 118 13.60 -4.07 10.71
C ALA A 118 12.95 -4.67 11.97
N ALA A 119 12.08 -3.90 12.63
CA ALA A 119 11.29 -4.40 13.76
C ALA A 119 10.28 -5.49 13.34
N ALA A 120 9.64 -5.33 12.18
CA ALA A 120 8.74 -6.34 11.63
C ALA A 120 9.50 -7.65 11.34
N GLU A 121 10.64 -7.59 10.64
CA GLU A 121 11.48 -8.75 10.32
C GLU A 121 11.92 -9.50 11.59
N LYS A 122 12.40 -8.77 12.60
CA LYS A 122 12.80 -9.33 13.90
C LYS A 122 11.67 -10.09 14.61
N ASN A 123 10.43 -9.65 14.44
CA ASN A 123 9.26 -10.25 15.08
C ASN A 123 8.53 -11.28 14.20
N GLY A 124 9.15 -11.73 13.10
CA GLY A 124 8.54 -12.67 12.16
C GLY A 124 7.35 -12.06 11.40
N GLY A 125 7.25 -10.74 11.39
CA GLY A 125 6.32 -10.00 10.57
C GLY A 125 6.63 -10.20 9.10
N LEU A 126 5.58 -10.36 8.30
CA LEU A 126 5.72 -10.48 6.85
C LEU A 126 6.16 -9.13 6.26
N VAL A 127 7.46 -8.94 6.07
CA VAL A 127 7.99 -7.79 5.30
C VAL A 127 7.92 -8.06 3.78
N HIS A 128 7.64 -9.31 3.40
CA HIS A 128 7.70 -9.81 2.02
C HIS A 128 6.35 -10.31 1.49
N GLY A 129 5.27 -10.14 2.25
CA GLY A 129 3.96 -10.65 1.91
C GLY A 129 3.90 -12.18 1.81
N ALA A 130 2.69 -12.72 1.72
CA ALA A 130 2.48 -14.16 1.57
C ALA A 130 2.82 -14.64 0.15
N THR A 131 4.08 -14.52 -0.27
CA THR A 131 4.61 -15.41 -1.31
C THR A 131 5.18 -16.62 -0.58
N GLU A 132 4.81 -17.83 -1.00
CA GLU A 132 5.34 -19.09 -0.43
C GLU A 132 6.86 -19.24 -0.61
N ASP A 133 7.51 -18.27 -1.24
CA ASP A 133 8.91 -18.25 -1.60
C ASP A 133 9.60 -16.98 -1.04
N PRO A 134 10.20 -17.07 0.16
CA PRO A 134 10.96 -15.99 0.79
C PRO A 134 12.11 -15.46 -0.08
N GLN A 135 12.53 -16.17 -1.13
CA GLN A 135 13.60 -15.75 -2.04
C GLN A 135 13.12 -14.80 -3.15
N LYS A 136 11.80 -14.61 -3.32
CA LYS A 136 11.24 -13.79 -4.43
C LYS A 136 10.99 -12.32 -4.10
N ALA A 137 11.09 -11.90 -2.84
CA ALA A 137 11.03 -10.48 -2.50
C ALA A 137 12.43 -9.86 -2.57
N SER A 138 12.78 -9.30 -3.74
CA SER A 138 14.12 -8.76 -4.05
C SER A 138 14.40 -7.36 -3.46
N ILE A 139 13.77 -7.00 -2.33
CA ILE A 139 13.82 -5.64 -1.82
C ILE A 139 14.86 -5.58 -0.71
N ASP A 140 15.99 -4.94 -0.98
CA ASP A 140 17.00 -4.67 0.03
C ASP A 140 16.47 -3.61 1.02
N LEU A 141 16.07 -4.05 2.21
CA LEU A 141 15.57 -3.17 3.27
C LEU A 141 16.62 -2.16 3.74
N LYS A 142 17.91 -2.40 3.48
CA LYS A 142 19.00 -1.48 3.80
C LYS A 142 19.28 -0.46 2.70
N SER A 143 18.68 -0.61 1.52
CA SER A 143 18.81 0.33 0.41
C SER A 143 18.20 1.68 0.78
N TRP A 144 18.99 2.74 0.75
CA TRP A 144 18.49 4.10 0.91
C TRP A 144 17.54 4.46 -0.23
N ARG A 145 17.91 4.10 -1.46
CA ARG A 145 17.11 4.33 -2.67
C ARG A 145 15.71 3.71 -2.56
N SER A 146 15.63 2.44 -2.14
CA SER A 146 14.35 1.74 -1.97
C SER A 146 13.48 2.41 -0.91
N ASN A 147 14.05 2.76 0.25
CA ASN A 147 13.32 3.41 1.33
C ASN A 147 12.85 4.82 0.95
N SER A 148 13.65 5.60 0.22
CA SER A 148 13.26 6.92 -0.28
C SER A 148 12.07 6.83 -1.25
N TRP A 149 12.09 5.87 -2.19
CA TRP A 149 10.95 5.65 -3.09
C TRP A 149 9.70 5.17 -2.34
N ARG A 150 9.85 4.27 -1.37
CA ARG A 150 8.73 3.84 -0.53
C ARG A 150 8.10 5.01 0.23
N ALA A 151 8.93 5.84 0.87
CA ALA A 151 8.47 7.03 1.58
C ALA A 151 7.70 7.98 0.63
N MET A 152 8.22 8.20 -0.58
CA MET A 152 7.56 9.01 -1.61
C MET A 152 6.17 8.47 -1.99
N ILE A 153 6.08 7.17 -2.24
CA ILE A 153 4.83 6.53 -2.73
C ILE A 153 3.80 6.42 -1.60
N MET A 154 4.25 6.25 -0.36
CA MET A 154 3.37 6.33 0.80
C MET A 154 2.78 7.73 0.98
N GLU A 155 3.50 8.78 0.59
CA GLU A 155 2.95 10.13 0.55
C GLU A 155 2.02 10.36 -0.64
N ASP A 156 2.40 9.91 -1.83
CA ASP A 156 1.61 10.07 -3.05
C ASP A 156 1.80 8.88 -3.99
N TRP A 157 0.79 8.01 -4.03
CA TRP A 157 0.79 6.83 -4.90
C TRP A 157 0.97 7.18 -6.39
N GLN A 158 0.63 8.40 -6.83
CA GLN A 158 0.77 8.81 -8.23
C GLN A 158 2.24 8.83 -8.67
N GLN A 159 3.19 8.84 -7.76
CA GLN A 159 4.61 8.76 -8.12
C GLN A 159 4.98 7.40 -8.76
N LEU A 160 4.11 6.37 -8.67
CA LEU A 160 4.27 5.08 -9.36
C LEU A 160 4.42 5.20 -10.90
N PHE A 161 3.97 6.29 -11.50
CA PHE A 161 4.18 6.53 -12.94
C PHE A 161 5.65 6.74 -13.30
N ASN A 162 6.46 7.25 -12.36
CA ASN A 162 7.84 7.68 -12.61
C ASN A 162 8.89 6.83 -11.87
N VAL A 163 8.46 5.81 -11.13
CA VAL A 163 9.39 4.95 -10.36
C VAL A 163 10.09 3.92 -11.26
N PRO A 164 11.27 3.43 -10.83
CA PRO A 164 11.91 2.24 -11.38
C PRO A 164 11.04 0.98 -11.25
N ASP A 165 11.22 0.01 -12.13
CA ASP A 165 10.42 -1.23 -12.13
C ASP A 165 10.63 -2.10 -10.88
N GLU A 166 11.80 -2.00 -10.24
CA GLU A 166 12.07 -2.70 -8.98
C GLU A 166 11.13 -2.23 -7.87
N VAL A 167 10.77 -0.94 -7.87
CA VAL A 167 9.83 -0.36 -6.91
C VAL A 167 8.39 -0.80 -7.20
N ARG A 168 8.03 -1.01 -8.48
CA ARG A 168 6.70 -1.53 -8.87
C ARG A 168 6.50 -3.00 -8.50
N SER A 169 7.59 -3.71 -8.26
CA SER A 169 7.60 -5.09 -7.80
C SER A 169 7.54 -5.19 -6.27
N ASP A 170 7.51 -4.05 -5.57
CA ASP A 170 7.32 -4.01 -4.13
C ASP A 170 5.88 -4.30 -3.75
N ARG A 171 5.64 -5.55 -3.34
CA ARG A 171 4.32 -6.03 -2.95
C ARG A 171 3.66 -5.17 -1.88
N GLU A 172 4.35 -4.91 -0.77
CA GLU A 172 3.77 -4.19 0.37
C GLU A 172 3.51 -2.72 0.03
N LEU A 173 4.42 -2.10 -0.71
CA LEU A 173 4.20 -0.77 -1.24
C LEU A 173 2.99 -0.73 -2.18
N MET A 174 2.83 -1.76 -3.01
CA MET A 174 1.71 -1.87 -3.93
C MET A 174 0.38 -2.05 -3.19
N PHE A 175 0.34 -2.78 -2.07
CA PHE A 175 -0.85 -2.82 -1.21
C PHE A 175 -1.22 -1.42 -0.71
N VAL A 176 -0.26 -0.65 -0.21
CA VAL A 176 -0.51 0.72 0.25
C VAL A 176 -1.00 1.60 -0.90
N ALA A 177 -0.35 1.53 -2.07
CA ALA A 177 -0.75 2.31 -3.23
C ALA A 177 -2.14 1.92 -3.75
N VAL A 178 -2.50 0.63 -3.72
CA VAL A 178 -3.84 0.13 -4.06
C VAL A 178 -4.89 0.73 -3.13
N GLU A 179 -4.64 0.81 -1.82
CA GLU A 179 -5.57 1.44 -0.88
C GLU A 179 -5.75 2.94 -1.17
N GLN A 180 -4.66 3.67 -1.39
CA GLN A 180 -4.73 5.12 -1.65
C GLN A 180 -5.41 5.46 -2.98
N SER A 181 -5.14 4.65 -4.00
CA SER A 181 -5.66 4.83 -5.36
C SER A 181 -7.05 4.23 -5.58
N LYS A 182 -7.62 3.55 -4.57
CA LYS A 182 -8.87 2.79 -4.66
C LYS A 182 -8.82 1.72 -5.76
N GLY A 183 -7.72 0.96 -5.81
CA GLY A 183 -7.51 -0.15 -6.72
C GLY A 183 -6.70 0.18 -7.99
N TYR A 184 -6.64 1.44 -8.41
CA TYR A 184 -6.04 1.81 -9.70
C TYR A 184 -4.52 1.54 -9.79
N ALA A 185 -3.80 1.59 -8.67
CA ALA A 185 -2.36 1.30 -8.65
C ALA A 185 -2.01 -0.10 -9.17
N LEU A 186 -2.96 -1.05 -9.18
CA LEU A 186 -2.76 -2.39 -9.75
C LEU A 186 -2.34 -2.34 -11.24
N HIS A 187 -2.81 -1.36 -12.01
CA HIS A 187 -2.38 -1.19 -13.41
C HIS A 187 -0.88 -0.94 -13.56
N LEU A 188 -0.27 -0.33 -12.53
CA LEU A 188 1.14 0.04 -12.48
C LEU A 188 2.01 -1.02 -11.79
N ALA A 189 1.42 -2.08 -11.26
CA ALA A 189 2.17 -3.16 -10.65
C ALA A 189 2.95 -3.98 -11.70
N SER A 190 4.00 -4.67 -11.24
CA SER A 190 4.73 -5.64 -12.06
C SER A 190 3.81 -6.79 -12.50
N ASP A 191 4.20 -7.52 -13.54
CA ASP A 191 3.40 -8.64 -14.06
C ASP A 191 3.25 -9.77 -13.02
N GLU A 192 4.27 -9.98 -12.18
CA GLU A 192 4.22 -10.94 -11.08
C GLU A 192 3.18 -10.53 -10.03
N LEU A 193 3.14 -9.25 -9.66
CA LEU A 193 2.16 -8.74 -8.69
C LEU A 193 0.75 -8.68 -9.26
N LYS A 194 0.58 -8.49 -10.57
CA LYS A 194 -0.72 -8.65 -11.25
C LYS A 194 -1.21 -10.10 -11.23
N ALA A 195 -0.32 -11.06 -10.99
CA ALA A 195 -0.66 -12.47 -10.75
C ALA A 195 -0.80 -12.82 -9.25
N ASP A 196 -0.56 -11.88 -8.33
CA ASP A 196 -0.80 -12.08 -6.90
C ASP A 196 -2.29 -11.98 -6.59
N LYS A 197 -2.90 -13.13 -6.31
CA LYS A 197 -4.32 -13.26 -5.97
C LYS A 197 -4.74 -12.31 -4.84
N ALA A 198 -3.94 -12.18 -3.78
CA ALA A 198 -4.29 -11.36 -2.62
C ALA A 198 -4.26 -9.87 -2.95
N LEU A 199 -3.29 -9.42 -3.75
CA LEU A 199 -3.21 -8.02 -4.18
C LEU A 199 -4.36 -7.68 -5.13
N VAL A 200 -4.65 -8.56 -6.10
CA VAL A 200 -5.77 -8.38 -7.03
C VAL A 200 -7.10 -8.33 -6.30
N LEU A 201 -7.36 -9.25 -5.36
CA LEU A 201 -8.57 -9.23 -4.54
C LEU A 201 -8.69 -7.94 -3.71
N ARG A 202 -7.55 -7.42 -3.22
CA ARG A 202 -7.57 -6.15 -2.49
C ARG A 202 -7.93 -4.96 -3.38
N ALA A 203 -7.41 -4.92 -4.60
CA ALA A 203 -7.79 -3.88 -5.56
C ALA A 203 -9.27 -3.99 -5.94
N VAL A 204 -9.74 -5.20 -6.25
CA VAL A 204 -11.12 -5.49 -6.66
C VAL A 204 -12.15 -5.15 -5.57
N HIS A 205 -11.77 -5.23 -4.30
CA HIS A 205 -12.61 -4.81 -3.19
C HIS A 205 -13.06 -3.34 -3.31
N HIS A 206 -12.26 -2.48 -3.95
CA HIS A 206 -12.62 -1.07 -4.20
C HIS A 206 -13.51 -0.89 -5.44
N SER A 207 -13.21 -1.60 -6.52
CA SER A 207 -14.00 -1.56 -7.77
C SER A 207 -13.73 -2.81 -8.59
N GLY A 208 -14.78 -3.50 -9.05
CA GLY A 208 -14.61 -4.69 -9.88
C GLY A 208 -13.97 -4.44 -11.24
N ASP A 209 -14.10 -3.23 -11.80
CA ASP A 209 -13.54 -2.87 -13.11
C ASP A 209 -11.99 -2.95 -13.12
N VAL A 210 -11.32 -2.79 -11.97
CA VAL A 210 -9.84 -2.86 -11.89
C VAL A 210 -9.29 -4.27 -12.17
N PHE A 211 -10.16 -5.30 -12.18
CA PHE A 211 -9.77 -6.67 -12.51
C PHE A 211 -9.20 -6.80 -13.92
N GLU A 212 -9.50 -5.86 -14.83
CA GLU A 212 -8.88 -5.81 -16.16
C GLU A 212 -7.35 -5.69 -16.11
N ALA A 213 -6.79 -5.19 -15.00
CA ALA A 213 -5.35 -5.10 -14.78
C ALA A 213 -4.70 -6.42 -14.37
N ALA A 214 -5.48 -7.41 -13.91
CA ALA A 214 -4.95 -8.68 -13.44
C ALA A 214 -4.25 -9.48 -14.55
N ALA A 215 -3.37 -10.38 -14.17
CA ALA A 215 -2.68 -11.26 -15.12
C ALA A 215 -3.68 -12.17 -15.85
N GLU A 216 -3.37 -12.50 -17.11
CA GLU A 216 -4.21 -13.38 -17.94
C GLU A 216 -4.45 -14.76 -17.31
N SER A 217 -3.49 -15.27 -16.53
CA SER A 217 -3.66 -16.52 -15.77
C SER A 217 -4.83 -16.44 -14.79
N LEU A 218 -5.01 -15.30 -14.11
CA LEU A 218 -6.09 -15.07 -13.17
C LEU A 218 -7.42 -14.75 -13.86
N LYS A 219 -7.39 -14.02 -14.98
CA LYS A 219 -8.59 -13.72 -15.79
C LYS A 219 -9.22 -14.95 -16.44
N ASN A 220 -8.44 -16.02 -16.60
CA ASN A 220 -8.90 -17.32 -17.10
C ASN A 220 -9.21 -18.33 -15.99
N ASP A 221 -8.87 -18.01 -14.74
CA ASP A 221 -9.16 -18.87 -13.58
C ASP A 221 -10.61 -18.66 -13.15
N ARG A 222 -11.47 -19.60 -13.54
CA ARG A 222 -12.91 -19.57 -13.26
C ARG A 222 -13.23 -19.38 -11.77
N ASP A 223 -12.53 -20.10 -10.91
CA ASP A 223 -12.83 -20.11 -9.48
C ASP A 223 -12.34 -18.82 -8.83
N PHE A 224 -11.19 -18.31 -9.26
CA PHE A 224 -10.70 -17.01 -8.82
C PHE A 224 -11.56 -15.84 -9.33
N VAL A 225 -12.04 -15.88 -10.57
CA VAL A 225 -12.98 -14.86 -11.09
C VAL A 225 -14.26 -14.83 -10.27
N LEU A 226 -14.81 -15.99 -9.91
CA LEU A 226 -15.96 -16.05 -9.01
C LEU A 226 -15.64 -15.45 -7.65
N GLU A 227 -14.49 -15.79 -7.05
CA GLU A 227 -14.04 -15.22 -5.78
C GLU A 227 -13.92 -13.70 -5.86
N ALA A 228 -13.27 -13.17 -6.90
CA ALA A 228 -13.11 -11.74 -7.14
C ALA A 228 -14.46 -11.03 -7.28
N MET A 229 -15.42 -11.61 -8.01
CA MET A 229 -16.78 -11.08 -8.10
C MET A 229 -17.51 -11.06 -6.76
N LEU A 230 -17.24 -12.03 -5.88
CA LEU A 230 -17.82 -12.10 -4.54
C LEU A 230 -17.24 -11.02 -3.61
N VAL A 231 -15.92 -10.80 -3.68
CA VAL A 231 -15.20 -9.77 -2.90
C VAL A 231 -15.56 -8.36 -3.36
N GLY A 232 -15.47 -8.09 -4.66
CA GLY A 232 -15.83 -6.80 -5.25
C GLY A 232 -17.28 -6.77 -5.71
N ASP A 233 -17.49 -6.60 -7.00
CA ASP A 233 -18.80 -6.66 -7.61
C ASP A 233 -18.77 -7.41 -8.96
N GLY A 234 -19.93 -7.65 -9.56
CA GLY A 234 -20.02 -8.41 -10.80
C GLY A 234 -19.36 -7.76 -12.04
N SER A 235 -18.97 -6.47 -11.98
CA SER A 235 -18.21 -5.80 -13.05
C SER A 235 -16.85 -6.45 -13.31
N VAL A 236 -16.29 -7.19 -12.33
CA VAL A 236 -15.10 -8.06 -12.49
C VAL A 236 -15.21 -8.92 -13.74
N LEU A 237 -16.40 -9.41 -14.08
CA LEU A 237 -16.61 -10.28 -15.24
C LEU A 237 -16.22 -9.60 -16.56
N LYS A 238 -16.29 -8.26 -16.68
CA LYS A 238 -15.86 -7.55 -17.89
C LYS A 238 -14.38 -7.76 -18.20
N GLY A 239 -13.55 -7.89 -17.17
CA GLY A 239 -12.11 -8.11 -17.29
C GLY A 239 -11.72 -9.59 -17.40
N ALA A 240 -12.67 -10.52 -17.20
CA ALA A 240 -12.44 -11.95 -17.36
C ALA A 240 -12.39 -12.35 -18.84
N SER A 241 -11.89 -13.55 -19.14
CA SER A 241 -11.80 -14.00 -20.53
C SER A 241 -13.17 -14.20 -21.18
N ASP A 242 -13.23 -14.11 -22.50
CA ASP A 242 -14.47 -14.26 -23.28
C ASP A 242 -15.17 -15.61 -23.05
N ALA A 243 -14.38 -16.66 -22.76
CA ALA A 243 -14.89 -17.97 -22.37
C ALA A 243 -15.68 -17.92 -21.05
N LEU A 244 -15.18 -17.19 -20.05
CA LEU A 244 -15.84 -17.02 -18.75
C LEU A 244 -17.01 -16.03 -18.82
N ARG A 245 -16.89 -14.99 -19.65
CA ARG A 245 -18.00 -14.07 -19.96
C ARG A 245 -19.17 -14.78 -20.66
N SER A 246 -18.92 -15.91 -21.29
CA SER A 246 -19.93 -16.81 -21.88
C SER A 246 -20.33 -17.98 -20.96
N ASP A 247 -19.74 -18.10 -19.76
CA ASP A 247 -20.08 -19.19 -18.83
C ASP A 247 -21.38 -18.86 -18.06
N ARG A 248 -22.49 -19.34 -18.62
CA ARG A 248 -23.83 -19.26 -18.03
C ARG A 248 -23.86 -19.70 -16.56
N LYS A 249 -23.14 -20.77 -16.19
CA LYS A 249 -23.19 -21.31 -14.82
C LYS A 249 -22.45 -20.41 -13.85
N LEU A 250 -21.30 -19.86 -14.25
CA LEU A 250 -20.54 -18.89 -13.46
C LEU A 250 -21.40 -17.64 -13.19
N ILE A 251 -22.02 -17.08 -14.22
CA ILE A 251 -22.80 -15.84 -14.10
C ILE A 251 -24.03 -16.05 -13.21
N LEU A 252 -24.76 -17.16 -13.38
CA LEU A 252 -25.90 -17.49 -12.51
C LEU A 252 -25.49 -17.79 -11.06
N ALA A 253 -24.30 -18.37 -10.84
CA ALA A 253 -23.78 -18.58 -9.49
C ALA A 253 -23.53 -17.23 -8.80
N ALA A 254 -22.89 -16.28 -9.50
CA ALA A 254 -22.67 -14.95 -8.99
C ALA A 254 -23.96 -14.14 -8.77
N ALA A 255 -24.90 -14.20 -9.71
CA ALA A 255 -26.21 -13.54 -9.59
C ALA A 255 -26.94 -14.00 -8.32
N SER A 256 -26.97 -15.31 -8.06
CA SER A 256 -27.58 -15.89 -6.84
C SER A 256 -26.91 -15.46 -5.52
N LYS A 257 -25.73 -14.84 -5.58
CA LYS A 257 -25.00 -14.27 -4.45
C LYS A 257 -25.13 -12.74 -4.38
N GLY A 258 -26.09 -12.16 -5.12
CA GLY A 258 -26.35 -10.72 -5.14
C GLY A 258 -25.42 -9.92 -6.07
N LYS A 259 -24.61 -10.59 -6.90
CA LYS A 259 -23.68 -9.93 -7.84
C LYS A 259 -24.31 -9.76 -9.22
N GLY A 260 -25.53 -9.20 -9.27
CA GLY A 260 -26.30 -9.04 -10.51
C GLY A 260 -25.63 -8.14 -11.55
N SER A 261 -24.68 -7.28 -11.17
CA SER A 261 -23.89 -6.50 -12.12
C SER A 261 -23.05 -7.37 -13.07
N ALA A 262 -22.84 -8.66 -12.75
CA ALA A 262 -22.18 -9.64 -13.61
C ALA A 262 -22.88 -9.80 -14.96
N MET A 263 -24.20 -9.61 -15.00
CA MET A 263 -24.97 -9.68 -16.24
C MET A 263 -24.51 -8.64 -17.28
N LYS A 264 -24.03 -7.47 -16.83
CA LYS A 264 -23.47 -6.42 -17.72
C LYS A 264 -22.11 -6.80 -18.30
N GLY A 265 -21.38 -7.71 -17.66
CA GLY A 265 -20.08 -8.20 -18.11
C GLY A 265 -20.16 -9.45 -18.98
N ALA A 266 -21.34 -10.08 -19.06
CA ALA A 266 -21.56 -11.26 -19.87
C ALA A 266 -21.32 -10.97 -21.37
N SER A 267 -21.08 -12.00 -22.16
CA SER A 267 -21.03 -11.90 -23.62
C SER A 267 -22.34 -11.33 -24.20
N ASP A 268 -22.27 -10.60 -25.31
CA ASP A 268 -23.44 -10.00 -25.97
C ASP A 268 -24.53 -11.04 -26.31
N ASP A 269 -24.12 -12.26 -26.66
CA ASP A 269 -25.01 -13.40 -26.92
C ASP A 269 -25.88 -13.74 -25.70
N LEU A 270 -25.25 -13.85 -24.51
CA LEU A 270 -25.97 -14.09 -23.26
C LEU A 270 -26.79 -12.88 -22.82
N GLN A 271 -26.29 -11.66 -23.02
CA GLN A 271 -27.06 -10.45 -22.70
C GLN A 271 -28.36 -10.35 -23.52
N SER A 272 -28.38 -10.94 -24.72
CA SER A 272 -29.55 -10.99 -25.60
C SER A 272 -30.44 -12.23 -25.39
N ASP A 273 -29.99 -13.23 -24.61
CA ASP A 273 -30.76 -14.44 -24.31
C ASP A 273 -31.81 -14.17 -23.22
N GLN A 274 -33.06 -13.98 -23.66
CA GLN A 274 -34.20 -13.77 -22.77
C GLN A 274 -34.38 -14.88 -21.73
N LYS A 275 -34.14 -16.15 -22.08
CA LYS A 275 -34.31 -17.27 -21.15
C LYS A 275 -33.24 -17.21 -20.06
N PHE A 276 -32.02 -16.87 -20.43
CA PHE A 276 -30.94 -16.65 -19.47
C PHE A 276 -31.23 -15.47 -18.53
N LEU A 277 -31.69 -14.34 -19.06
CA LEU A 277 -32.06 -13.18 -18.23
C LEU A 277 -33.15 -13.52 -17.22
N LEU A 278 -34.19 -14.26 -17.63
CA LEU A 278 -35.26 -14.71 -16.75
C LEU A 278 -34.74 -15.64 -15.65
N ASP A 279 -33.87 -16.60 -16.00
CA ASP A 279 -33.24 -17.50 -15.02
C ASP A 279 -32.37 -16.75 -14.00
N ALA A 280 -31.76 -15.63 -14.41
CA ALA A 280 -30.93 -14.80 -13.52
C ALA A 280 -31.78 -13.94 -12.56
N ILE A 281 -32.93 -13.45 -13.00
CA ILE A 281 -33.86 -12.64 -12.17
C ILE A 281 -34.63 -13.52 -11.17
N ALA A 282 -34.86 -14.79 -11.50
CA ALA A 282 -35.62 -15.72 -10.66
C ALA A 282 -34.84 -16.26 -9.44
N ARG A 283 -33.55 -15.92 -9.30
CA ARG A 283 -32.65 -16.39 -8.23
C ARG A 283 -32.33 -15.27 -7.24
#